data_AF-I4H1Q4-F1
#
_entry.id   AF-I4H1Q4-F1
#
_cell.length_a   1.000
_cell.length_b   1.000
_cell.length_c   1.000
_cell.angle_alpha   90.00
_cell.angle_beta   90.00
_cell.angle_gamma   90.00
#
_symmetry.space_group_name_H-M   'P 1'
#
loop_
_entity.id
_entity.type
_entity.pdbx_description
1 polymer ?
#
loop_
_entity_poly.entity_id
_entity_poly.type
_entity_poly.pdbx_seq_one_letter_code
_entity_poly.pdbx_strand_id
1 'polypeptide(L)'
;MTAERGLKAAFNLSWEELHSEPEAQILALYLSLFALAPFPKGMILDLFPDEDGDTVEEWLTDSLVHLSLVQDKGDGWYEIHPLLRRYFRDKLEASPHAEPAKRRYCGIMAKKSAEMPHNPTVEIVEEFKPFLLHLQTSVGEYPQYIADEDLFWFYTGLARYYEGQGLYAIAEPYYQACLTATRTHLGDNHPHVATSLNNLAALYDSQGRYTEAEPLYLGSAEKVFPGGRSQ
;
A
#
# COMPACT_ATOMS: atom_id res chain seq x y z
N MET A 1 5.69 23.40 25.04
CA MET A 1 7.14 23.07 25.08
C MET A 1 7.52 22.05 26.16
N THR A 2 7.01 22.12 27.39
CA THR A 2 7.37 21.17 28.47
C THR A 2 6.75 19.78 28.30
N ALA A 3 5.48 19.68 27.89
CA ALA A 3 4.81 18.39 27.68
C ALA A 3 5.41 17.57 26.51
N GLU A 4 5.75 18.25 25.41
CA GLU A 4 6.33 17.61 24.21
C GLU A 4 7.74 17.05 24.47
N ARG A 5 8.54 17.73 25.30
CA ARG A 5 9.84 17.23 25.75
C ARG A 5 9.70 16.02 26.67
N GLY A 6 8.72 16.03 27.58
CA GLY A 6 8.44 14.91 28.48
C GLY A 6 7.99 13.66 27.72
N LEU A 7 7.12 13.83 26.72
CA LEU A 7 6.66 12.72 25.89
C LEU A 7 7.80 12.11 25.06
N LYS A 8 8.62 12.95 24.42
CA LYS A 8 9.78 12.47 23.66
C LYS A 8 10.80 11.75 24.54
N ALA A 9 10.99 12.20 25.78
CA ALA A 9 11.85 11.52 26.75
C ALA A 9 11.29 10.13 27.13
N ALA A 10 9.98 10.01 27.33
CA ALA A 10 9.35 8.72 27.58
C ALA A 10 9.52 7.74 26.39
N PHE A 11 9.32 8.21 25.15
CA PHE A 11 9.57 7.37 23.97
C PHE A 11 11.04 6.98 23.82
N ASN A 12 11.97 7.87 24.18
CA ASN A 12 13.39 7.53 24.18
C ASN A 12 13.72 6.44 25.19
N LEU A 13 13.11 6.45 26.39
CA LEU A 13 13.33 5.40 27.40
C LEU A 13 12.86 4.04 26.89
N SER A 14 11.65 3.94 26.35
CA SER A 14 11.17 2.68 25.76
C SER A 14 11.98 2.26 24.53
N TRP A 15 12.50 3.21 23.76
CA TRP A 15 13.42 2.93 22.65
C TRP A 15 14.79 2.44 23.14
N GLU A 16 15.30 3.00 24.24
CA GLU A 16 16.53 2.59 24.91
C GLU A 16 16.43 1.14 25.40
N GLU A 17 15.30 0.77 25.98
CA GLU A 17 15.01 -0.60 26.41
C GLU A 17 15.05 -1.61 25.25
N LEU A 18 14.56 -1.24 24.07
CA LEU A 18 14.66 -2.08 22.87
C LEU A 18 16.09 -2.26 22.32
N HIS A 19 17.13 -1.60 22.84
CA HIS A 19 18.50 -1.77 22.29
C HIS A 19 19.05 -3.19 22.47
N SER A 20 18.53 -3.96 23.42
CA SER A 20 18.87 -5.38 23.55
C SER A 20 18.22 -6.26 22.47
N GLU A 21 17.28 -5.72 21.70
CA GLU A 21 16.46 -6.44 20.72
C GLU A 21 16.41 -5.65 19.38
N PRO A 22 17.50 -5.64 18.61
CA PRO A 22 17.61 -4.85 17.39
C PRO A 22 16.55 -5.21 16.34
N GLU A 23 16.08 -6.45 16.30
CA GLU A 23 15.05 -6.92 15.39
C GLU A 23 13.68 -6.29 15.73
N ALA A 24 13.33 -6.21 17.01
CA ALA A 24 12.13 -5.51 17.48
C ALA A 24 12.20 -4.00 17.18
N GLN A 25 13.39 -3.38 17.26
CA GLN A 25 13.58 -2.00 16.82
C GLN A 25 13.28 -1.86 15.33
N ILE A 26 13.82 -2.74 14.47
CA ILE A 26 13.56 -2.70 13.02
C ILE A 26 12.07 -2.89 12.74
N LEU A 27 11.39 -3.82 13.42
CA LEU A 27 9.96 -4.00 13.32
C LEU A 27 9.20 -2.70 13.66
N ALA A 28 9.52 -2.03 14.77
CA ALA A 28 8.90 -0.75 15.13
C ALA A 28 9.09 0.33 14.05
N LEU A 29 10.30 0.38 13.46
CA LEU A 29 10.57 1.28 12.33
C LEU A 29 9.70 0.93 11.12
N TYR A 30 9.51 -0.34 10.79
CA TYR A 30 8.72 -0.75 9.62
C TYR A 30 7.23 -0.49 9.84
N LEU A 31 6.71 -0.78 11.03
CA LEU A 31 5.31 -0.52 11.39
C LEU A 31 4.95 0.96 11.27
N SER A 32 5.93 1.86 11.39
CA SER A 32 5.67 3.28 11.18
C SER A 32 5.17 3.58 9.76
N LEU A 33 5.50 2.76 8.74
CA LEU A 33 5.05 2.92 7.34
C LEU A 33 3.54 2.79 7.17
N PHE A 34 2.90 1.94 7.98
CA PHE A 34 1.45 1.77 7.97
C PHE A 34 0.75 3.08 8.27
N ALA A 35 -0.39 3.29 7.62
CA ALA A 35 -1.26 4.43 7.89
C ALA A 35 -1.80 4.44 9.33
N LEU A 36 -2.47 5.54 9.73
CA LEU A 36 -3.18 5.64 11.01
C LEU A 36 -4.49 4.86 11.00
N ALA A 37 -4.39 3.56 10.81
CA ALA A 37 -5.47 2.57 10.90
C ALA A 37 -4.91 1.27 11.50
N PRO A 38 -5.78 0.41 12.06
CA PRO A 38 -5.39 -0.92 12.48
C PRO A 38 -4.88 -1.76 11.31
N PHE A 39 -3.87 -2.60 11.56
CA PHE A 39 -3.32 -3.55 10.59
C PHE A 39 -3.29 -4.97 11.18
N PRO A 40 -3.58 -6.01 10.39
CA PRO A 40 -3.63 -7.38 10.89
C PRO A 40 -2.22 -7.99 11.03
N LYS A 41 -2.07 -8.94 11.94
CA LYS A 41 -0.82 -9.69 12.21
C LYS A 41 -0.16 -10.20 10.94
N GLY A 42 -0.94 -10.74 10.00
CA GLY A 42 -0.41 -11.28 8.74
C GLY A 42 0.43 -10.28 7.95
N MET A 43 0.01 -9.01 7.88
CA MET A 43 0.79 -7.97 7.19
C MET A 43 2.07 -7.59 7.94
N ILE A 44 2.10 -7.79 9.26
CA ILE A 44 3.29 -7.59 10.08
C ILE A 44 4.31 -8.70 9.78
N LEU A 45 3.85 -9.95 9.73
CA LEU A 45 4.71 -11.09 9.40
C LEU A 45 5.25 -10.98 7.97
N ASP A 46 4.44 -10.52 7.01
CA ASP A 46 4.85 -10.32 5.62
C ASP A 46 5.98 -9.27 5.45
N LEU A 47 6.23 -8.42 6.46
CA LEU A 47 7.38 -7.50 6.44
C LEU A 47 8.72 -8.23 6.61
N PHE A 48 8.72 -9.46 7.12
CA PHE A 48 9.90 -10.26 7.41
C PHE A 48 9.72 -11.68 6.87
N PRO A 49 9.62 -11.85 5.54
CA PRO A 49 9.29 -13.14 4.92
C PRO A 49 10.40 -14.19 5.07
N ASP A 50 11.60 -13.76 5.43
CA ASP A 50 12.78 -14.61 5.64
C ASP A 50 12.87 -15.12 7.09
N GLU A 51 12.04 -14.59 7.99
CA GLU A 51 12.04 -14.92 9.41
C GLU A 51 10.90 -15.89 9.73
N ASP A 52 11.09 -16.69 10.78
CA ASP A 52 10.02 -17.55 11.27
C ASP A 52 8.88 -16.71 11.88
N GLY A 53 7.63 -17.07 11.58
CA GLY A 53 6.46 -16.30 11.99
C GLY A 53 6.31 -16.15 13.50
N ASP A 54 6.67 -17.18 14.27
CA ASP A 54 6.61 -17.14 15.73
C ASP A 54 7.68 -16.17 16.27
N THR A 55 8.86 -16.13 15.64
CA THR A 55 9.93 -15.18 15.99
C THR A 55 9.49 -13.72 15.81
N VAL A 56 8.85 -13.39 14.69
CA VAL A 56 8.35 -12.02 14.45
C VAL A 56 7.21 -11.68 15.41
N GLU A 57 6.39 -12.67 15.77
CA GLU A 57 5.32 -12.51 16.77
C GLU A 57 5.88 -12.23 18.17
N GLU A 58 6.99 -12.85 18.56
CA GLU A 58 7.70 -12.53 19.82
C GLU A 58 8.15 -11.06 19.82
N TRP A 59 8.81 -10.57 18.75
CA TRP A 59 9.21 -9.16 18.66
C TRP A 59 8.03 -8.19 18.80
N LEU A 60 6.89 -8.57 18.22
CA LEU A 60 5.67 -7.77 18.30
C LEU A 60 5.08 -7.79 19.71
N THR A 61 4.91 -8.97 20.29
CA THR A 61 4.12 -9.17 21.52
C THR A 61 4.94 -8.95 22.78
N ASP A 62 6.09 -9.64 22.89
CA ASP A 62 6.94 -9.61 24.07
C ASP A 62 7.76 -8.32 24.16
N SER A 63 7.98 -7.61 23.05
CA SER A 63 8.70 -6.34 23.01
C SER A 63 7.77 -5.14 22.76
N LEU A 64 7.18 -5.02 21.57
CA LEU A 64 6.49 -3.78 21.18
C LEU A 64 5.16 -3.57 21.92
N VAL A 65 4.36 -4.62 22.09
CA VAL A 65 3.11 -4.56 22.86
C VAL A 65 3.41 -4.45 24.35
N HIS A 66 4.37 -5.22 24.87
CA HIS A 66 4.81 -5.13 26.26
C HIS A 66 5.21 -3.70 26.68
N LEU A 67 5.98 -3.02 25.82
CA LEU A 67 6.42 -1.63 26.04
C LEU A 67 5.37 -0.58 25.63
N SER A 68 4.14 -1.00 25.29
CA SER A 68 3.05 -0.11 24.83
C SER A 68 3.42 0.76 23.62
N LEU A 69 4.34 0.28 22.79
CA LEU A 69 4.77 0.93 21.54
C LEU A 69 3.82 0.61 20.37
N VAL A 70 3.12 -0.52 20.48
CA VAL A 70 2.04 -0.96 19.60
C VAL A 70 0.88 -1.42 20.48
N GLN A 71 -0.36 -1.15 20.07
CA GLN A 71 -1.56 -1.57 20.79
C GLN A 71 -2.17 -2.80 20.13
N ASP A 72 -2.38 -3.86 20.90
CA ASP A 72 -3.23 -4.99 20.51
C ASP A 72 -4.71 -4.57 20.63
N LYS A 73 -5.46 -4.74 19.53
CA LYS A 73 -6.90 -4.43 19.43
C LYS A 73 -7.79 -5.67 19.56
N GLY A 74 -7.19 -6.85 19.74
CA GLY A 74 -7.87 -8.14 19.70
C GLY A 74 -7.99 -8.68 18.28
N ASP A 75 -8.32 -9.97 18.16
CA ASP A 75 -8.54 -10.68 16.90
C ASP A 75 -7.37 -10.58 15.90
N GLY A 76 -6.15 -10.41 16.41
CA GLY A 76 -4.93 -10.29 15.59
C GLY A 76 -4.76 -8.93 14.91
N TRP A 77 -5.43 -7.89 15.38
CA TRP A 77 -5.29 -6.51 14.88
C TRP A 77 -4.44 -5.66 15.80
N TYR A 78 -3.59 -4.82 15.21
CA TYR A 78 -2.67 -3.95 15.93
C TYR A 78 -2.79 -2.52 15.44
N GLU A 79 -2.49 -1.56 16.31
CA GLU A 79 -2.48 -0.14 15.97
C GLU A 79 -1.28 0.56 16.59
N ILE A 80 -0.72 1.53 15.86
CA ILE A 80 0.33 2.40 16.36
C ILE A 80 -0.23 3.80 16.66
N HIS A 81 0.08 4.32 17.86
CA HIS A 81 -0.34 5.67 18.23
C HIS A 81 0.32 6.71 17.30
N PRO A 82 -0.38 7.77 16.85
CA PRO A 82 0.16 8.73 15.87
C PRO A 82 1.52 9.36 16.24
N LEU A 83 1.74 9.62 17.52
CA LEU A 83 2.99 10.20 18.02
C LEU A 83 4.16 9.19 18.00
N LEU A 84 3.88 7.91 18.29
CA LEU A 84 4.86 6.83 18.18
C LEU A 84 5.18 6.54 16.72
N ARG A 85 4.16 6.52 15.84
CA ARG A 85 4.35 6.41 14.40
C ARG A 85 5.28 7.48 13.88
N ARG A 86 5.05 8.75 14.23
CA ARG A 86 5.92 9.86 13.83
C ARG A 86 7.34 9.69 14.38
N TYR A 87 7.47 9.33 15.65
CA TYR A 87 8.77 9.10 16.29
C TYR A 87 9.58 8.00 15.59
N PHE A 88 8.96 6.88 15.26
CA PHE A 88 9.60 5.78 14.53
C PHE A 88 9.85 6.13 13.07
N ARG A 89 8.97 6.91 12.41
CA ARG A 89 9.21 7.42 11.05
C ARG A 89 10.48 8.26 10.99
N ASP A 90 10.64 9.21 11.92
CA ASP A 90 11.84 10.07 11.97
C ASP A 90 13.12 9.24 12.12
N LYS A 91 13.07 8.15 12.90
CA LYS A 91 14.19 7.20 13.05
C LYS A 91 14.40 6.33 11.81
N LEU A 92 13.32 5.86 11.18
CA LEU A 92 13.38 5.04 9.98
C LEU A 92 14.11 5.79 8.87
N GLU A 93 13.71 7.04 8.60
CA GLU A 93 14.32 7.89 7.56
C GLU A 93 15.80 8.21 7.83
N ALA A 94 16.22 8.19 9.11
CA ALA A 94 17.62 8.37 9.51
C ALA A 94 18.42 7.05 9.54
N SER A 95 17.81 5.92 9.20
CA SER A 95 18.41 4.58 9.28
C SER A 95 18.70 3.99 7.89
N PRO A 96 19.63 3.03 7.78
CA PRO A 96 19.86 2.30 6.52
C PRO A 96 18.67 1.42 6.11
N HIS A 97 17.66 1.27 6.97
CA HIS A 97 16.50 0.42 6.72
C HIS A 97 15.35 1.14 5.99
N ALA A 98 15.41 2.46 5.79
CA ALA A 98 14.34 3.24 5.15
C ALA A 98 13.92 2.67 3.78
N GLU A 99 14.90 2.47 2.90
CA GLU A 99 14.68 2.02 1.52
C GLU A 99 14.15 0.56 1.46
N PRO A 100 14.77 -0.42 2.15
CA PRO A 100 14.20 -1.77 2.25
C PRO A 100 12.78 -1.80 2.83
N ALA A 101 12.52 -1.02 3.89
CA ALA A 101 11.22 -0.99 4.55
C ALA A 101 10.11 -0.53 3.59
N LYS A 102 10.35 0.57 2.86
CA LYS A 102 9.38 1.13 1.90
C LYS A 102 9.10 0.15 0.77
N ARG A 103 10.13 -0.54 0.25
CA ARG A 103 9.96 -1.59 -0.78
C ARG A 103 9.11 -2.76 -0.26
N ARG A 104 9.40 -3.28 0.94
CA ARG A 104 8.61 -4.37 1.52
C ARG A 104 7.17 -3.95 1.78
N TYR A 105 6.96 -2.76 2.35
CA TYR A 105 5.63 -2.19 2.57
C TYR A 105 4.84 -2.07 1.25
N CYS A 106 5.44 -1.53 0.19
CA CYS A 106 4.81 -1.47 -1.13
C CYS A 106 4.52 -2.87 -1.70
N GLY A 107 5.40 -3.85 -1.55
CA GLY A 107 5.11 -5.23 -1.99
C GLY A 107 3.90 -5.86 -1.29
N ILE A 108 3.75 -5.62 0.02
CA ILE A 108 2.58 -6.08 0.79
C ILE A 108 1.31 -5.38 0.29
N MET A 109 1.38 -4.07 0.08
CA MET A 109 0.29 -3.29 -0.50
C MET A 109 -0.09 -3.79 -1.90
N ALA A 110 0.87 -4.14 -2.75
CA ALA A 110 0.60 -4.69 -4.08
C ALA A 110 -0.23 -5.99 -3.99
N LYS A 111 0.19 -6.93 -3.14
CA LYS A 111 -0.51 -8.19 -2.90
C LYS A 111 -1.94 -7.94 -2.41
N LYS A 112 -2.11 -7.06 -1.41
CA LYS A 112 -3.44 -6.71 -0.89
C LYS A 112 -4.32 -6.01 -1.92
N SER A 113 -3.75 -5.15 -2.76
CA SER A 113 -4.47 -4.51 -3.87
C SER A 113 -4.98 -5.55 -4.88
N ALA A 114 -4.19 -6.59 -5.18
CA ALA A 114 -4.58 -7.67 -6.09
C ALA A 114 -5.72 -8.55 -5.54
N GLU A 115 -5.85 -8.65 -4.21
CA GLU A 115 -6.94 -9.38 -3.53
C GLU A 115 -8.24 -8.57 -3.44
N MET A 116 -8.22 -7.27 -3.80
CA MET A 116 -9.38 -6.40 -3.63
C MET A 116 -10.55 -6.82 -4.52
N PRO A 117 -11.77 -6.91 -3.96
CA PRO A 117 -12.96 -7.26 -4.72
C PRO A 117 -13.37 -6.10 -5.64
N HIS A 118 -13.67 -6.43 -6.90
CA HIS A 118 -14.12 -5.43 -7.87
C HIS A 118 -15.50 -4.87 -7.55
N ASN A 119 -16.45 -5.71 -7.10
CA ASN A 119 -17.83 -5.31 -6.76
C ASN A 119 -18.11 -5.65 -5.28
N PRO A 120 -17.58 -4.87 -4.33
CA PRO A 120 -17.72 -5.17 -2.92
C PRO A 120 -19.16 -4.96 -2.43
N THR A 121 -19.65 -5.85 -1.56
CA THR A 121 -20.84 -5.58 -0.75
C THR A 121 -20.51 -4.56 0.35
N VAL A 122 -21.52 -4.03 1.05
CA VAL A 122 -21.29 -3.08 2.16
C VAL A 122 -20.44 -3.71 3.26
N GLU A 123 -20.65 -4.99 3.56
CA GLU A 123 -19.86 -5.73 4.55
C GLU A 123 -18.39 -5.82 4.13
N ILE A 124 -18.14 -6.16 2.87
CA ILE A 124 -16.80 -6.23 2.29
C ILE A 124 -16.13 -4.85 2.28
N VAL A 125 -16.90 -3.77 2.06
CA VAL A 125 -16.35 -2.41 2.09
C VAL A 125 -15.79 -2.08 3.47
N GLU A 126 -16.54 -2.37 4.53
CA GLU A 126 -16.08 -2.09 5.90
C GLU A 126 -14.90 -2.98 6.31
N GLU A 127 -14.85 -4.23 5.85
CA GLU A 127 -13.70 -5.12 6.07
C GLU A 127 -12.42 -4.57 5.43
N PHE A 128 -12.50 -4.07 4.19
CA PHE A 128 -11.34 -3.58 3.45
C PHE A 128 -10.85 -2.20 3.87
N LYS A 129 -11.64 -1.46 4.64
CA LYS A 129 -11.40 -0.05 4.96
C LYS A 129 -10.04 0.25 5.61
N PRO A 130 -9.52 -0.54 6.57
CA PRO A 130 -8.17 -0.32 7.09
C PRO A 130 -7.09 -0.50 6.01
N PHE A 131 -7.24 -1.52 5.17
CA PHE A 131 -6.32 -1.79 4.05
C PHE A 131 -6.35 -0.67 3.02
N LEU A 132 -7.52 -0.10 2.70
CA LEU A 132 -7.62 1.06 1.81
C LEU A 132 -6.71 2.20 2.27
N LEU A 133 -6.72 2.52 3.57
CA LEU A 133 -5.91 3.61 4.08
C LEU A 133 -4.42 3.33 3.93
N HIS A 134 -3.99 2.09 4.16
CA HIS A 134 -2.61 1.67 3.94
C HIS A 134 -2.19 1.74 2.46
N LEU A 135 -3.05 1.24 1.56
CA LEU A 135 -2.85 1.30 0.11
C LEU A 135 -2.77 2.75 -0.39
N GLN A 136 -3.72 3.60 0.00
CA GLN A 136 -3.72 5.01 -0.38
C GLN A 136 -2.48 5.74 0.13
N THR A 137 -2.06 5.46 1.37
CA THR A 137 -0.83 6.01 1.95
C THR A 137 0.40 5.60 1.13
N SER A 138 0.47 4.34 0.71
CA SER A 138 1.58 3.83 -0.10
C SER A 138 1.65 4.47 -1.49
N VAL A 139 0.51 4.64 -2.17
CA VAL A 139 0.41 5.37 -3.45
C VAL A 139 0.84 6.83 -3.30
N GLY A 140 0.41 7.49 -2.22
CA GLY A 140 0.64 8.91 -2.01
C GLY A 140 2.05 9.26 -1.53
N GLU A 141 2.64 8.44 -0.67
CA GLU A 141 3.93 8.73 -0.02
C GLU A 141 5.12 7.99 -0.67
N TYR A 142 4.90 6.80 -1.22
CA TYR A 142 5.97 5.88 -1.65
C TYR A 142 5.84 5.34 -3.09
N PRO A 143 5.33 6.09 -4.09
CA PRO A 143 5.10 5.55 -5.43
C PRO A 143 6.37 5.06 -6.13
N GLN A 144 7.53 5.65 -5.83
CA GLN A 144 8.83 5.25 -6.39
C GLN A 144 9.38 3.92 -5.85
N TYR A 145 8.78 3.38 -4.80
CA TYR A 145 9.20 2.13 -4.17
C TYR A 145 8.37 0.92 -4.61
N ILE A 146 7.36 1.15 -5.45
CA ILE A 146 6.55 0.08 -6.04
C ILE A 146 7.39 -0.60 -7.11
N ALA A 147 7.52 -1.91 -7.04
CA ALA A 147 8.26 -2.68 -8.04
C ALA A 147 7.55 -2.62 -9.40
N ASP A 148 8.32 -2.64 -10.48
CA ASP A 148 7.80 -2.58 -11.85
C ASP A 148 6.72 -3.65 -12.12
N GLU A 149 6.94 -4.87 -11.62
CA GLU A 149 6.00 -6.00 -11.73
C GLU A 149 4.69 -5.79 -10.98
N ASP A 150 4.71 -4.98 -9.92
CA ASP A 150 3.56 -4.70 -9.06
C ASP A 150 2.74 -3.50 -9.54
N LEU A 151 3.33 -2.58 -10.31
CA LEU A 151 2.70 -1.32 -10.74
C LEU A 151 1.26 -1.51 -11.23
N PHE A 152 1.04 -2.49 -12.10
CA PHE A 152 -0.28 -2.73 -12.67
C PHE A 152 -1.32 -3.10 -11.59
N TRP A 153 -1.01 -4.10 -10.75
CA TRP A 153 -1.94 -4.60 -9.74
C TRP A 153 -2.16 -3.59 -8.63
N PHE A 154 -1.10 -2.84 -8.28
CA PHE A 154 -1.12 -1.82 -7.24
C PHE A 154 -2.21 -0.77 -7.47
N TYR A 155 -2.24 -0.16 -8.66
CA TYR A 155 -3.22 0.87 -9.00
C TYR A 155 -4.58 0.29 -9.42
N THR A 156 -4.58 -0.85 -10.12
CA THR A 156 -5.82 -1.43 -10.65
C THR A 156 -6.76 -1.91 -9.55
N GLY A 157 -6.25 -2.43 -8.44
CA GLY A 157 -7.09 -2.87 -7.30
C GLY A 157 -7.89 -1.71 -6.71
N LEU A 158 -7.24 -0.61 -6.35
CA LEU A 158 -7.90 0.61 -5.86
C LEU A 158 -8.90 1.18 -6.87
N ALA A 159 -8.49 1.28 -8.13
CA ALA A 159 -9.35 1.81 -9.19
C ALA A 159 -10.63 0.98 -9.35
N ARG A 160 -10.49 -0.35 -9.45
CA ARG A 160 -11.61 -1.29 -9.55
C ARG A 160 -12.52 -1.26 -8.33
N TYR A 161 -11.94 -1.15 -7.14
CA TYR A 161 -12.70 -1.12 -5.90
C TYR A 161 -13.56 0.14 -5.78
N TYR A 162 -13.04 1.31 -6.19
CA TYR A 162 -13.83 2.54 -6.24
C TYR A 162 -14.84 2.54 -7.39
N GLU A 163 -14.46 2.00 -8.55
CA GLU A 163 -15.35 1.84 -9.70
C GLU A 163 -16.58 0.98 -9.36
N GLY A 164 -16.40 -0.17 -8.69
CA GLY A 164 -17.51 -1.03 -8.29
C GLY A 164 -18.46 -0.43 -7.26
N GLN A 165 -18.03 0.62 -6.54
CA GLN A 165 -18.88 1.42 -5.66
C GLN A 165 -19.57 2.59 -6.40
N GLY A 166 -19.32 2.76 -7.70
CA GLY A 166 -19.78 3.90 -8.49
C GLY A 166 -19.02 5.20 -8.19
N LEU A 167 -17.90 5.13 -7.47
CA LEU A 167 -17.06 6.28 -7.10
C LEU A 167 -16.08 6.62 -8.21
N TYR A 168 -16.60 6.87 -9.42
CA TYR A 168 -15.80 7.04 -10.63
C TYR A 168 -14.78 8.17 -10.57
N ALA A 169 -15.13 9.29 -9.93
CA ALA A 169 -14.23 10.43 -9.74
C ALA A 169 -13.00 10.08 -8.88
N ILE A 170 -13.13 9.08 -7.99
CA ILE A 170 -12.02 8.58 -7.17
C ILE A 170 -11.25 7.50 -7.95
N ALA A 171 -11.92 6.66 -8.74
CA ALA A 171 -11.30 5.61 -9.53
C ALA A 171 -10.42 6.15 -10.68
N GLU A 172 -10.86 7.20 -11.37
CA GLU A 172 -10.19 7.78 -12.54
C GLU A 172 -8.69 8.09 -12.34
N PRO A 173 -8.27 8.83 -11.30
CA PRO A 173 -6.85 9.12 -11.09
C PRO A 173 -6.00 7.85 -10.89
N TYR A 174 -6.55 6.78 -10.32
CA TYR A 174 -5.82 5.52 -10.16
C TYR A 174 -5.63 4.80 -11.50
N TYR A 175 -6.63 4.78 -12.38
CA TYR A 175 -6.45 4.21 -13.73
C TYR A 175 -5.48 5.04 -14.58
N GLN A 176 -5.52 6.37 -14.48
CA GLN A 176 -4.57 7.26 -15.14
C GLN A 176 -3.13 7.04 -14.62
N ALA A 177 -2.96 6.91 -13.30
CA ALA A 177 -1.67 6.59 -12.69
C ALA A 177 -1.17 5.21 -13.12
N CYS A 178 -2.05 4.20 -13.18
CA CYS A 178 -1.72 2.86 -13.66
C CYS A 178 -1.17 2.91 -15.10
N LEU A 179 -1.87 3.59 -16.00
CA LEU A 179 -1.45 3.74 -17.39
C LEU A 179 -0.11 4.49 -17.51
N THR A 180 0.05 5.58 -16.76
CA THR A 180 1.26 6.39 -16.79
C THR A 180 2.47 5.60 -16.28
N ALA A 181 2.32 4.93 -15.13
CA ALA A 181 3.37 4.16 -14.51
C ALA A 181 3.77 2.96 -15.38
N THR A 182 2.80 2.16 -15.84
CA THR A 182 3.08 0.99 -16.70
C THR A 182 3.72 1.39 -18.02
N ARG A 183 3.28 2.47 -18.66
CA ARG A 183 3.91 2.96 -19.90
C ARG A 183 5.34 3.46 -19.68
N THR A 184 5.58 4.17 -18.58
CA THR A 184 6.89 4.79 -18.31
C THR A 184 7.92 3.77 -17.87
N HIS A 185 7.54 2.82 -17.01
CA HIS A 185 8.46 1.84 -16.42
C HIS A 185 8.61 0.58 -17.27
N LEU A 186 7.52 0.05 -17.82
CA LEU A 186 7.52 -1.22 -18.56
C LEU A 186 7.67 -1.03 -20.07
N GLY A 187 7.51 0.21 -20.55
CA GLY A 187 7.52 0.55 -21.96
C GLY A 187 6.16 0.38 -22.64
N ASP A 188 5.98 1.10 -23.75
CA ASP A 188 4.67 1.27 -24.40
C ASP A 188 4.11 -0.01 -25.05
N ASN A 189 4.94 -1.04 -25.27
CA ASN A 189 4.55 -2.33 -25.83
C ASN A 189 4.22 -3.39 -24.77
N HIS A 190 4.34 -3.07 -23.48
CA HIS A 190 4.06 -4.04 -22.43
C HIS A 190 2.55 -4.37 -22.38
N PRO A 191 2.15 -5.65 -22.17
CA PRO A 191 0.73 -6.05 -22.12
C PRO A 191 -0.11 -5.28 -21.09
N HIS A 192 0.51 -4.88 -19.98
CA HIS A 192 -0.16 -4.05 -18.97
C HIS A 192 -0.53 -2.65 -19.49
N VAL A 193 0.17 -2.08 -20.48
CA VAL A 193 -0.23 -0.80 -21.08
C VAL A 193 -1.55 -0.94 -21.82
N ALA A 194 -1.73 -2.01 -22.60
CA ALA A 194 -2.99 -2.30 -23.27
C ALA A 194 -4.13 -2.53 -22.26
N THR A 195 -3.85 -3.29 -21.20
CA THR A 195 -4.83 -3.56 -20.15
C THR A 195 -5.23 -2.29 -19.39
N SER A 196 -4.28 -1.43 -19.05
CA SER A 196 -4.53 -0.14 -18.39
C SER A 196 -5.34 0.82 -19.27
N LEU A 197 -5.08 0.86 -20.59
CA LEU A 197 -5.89 1.60 -21.55
C LEU A 197 -7.33 1.09 -21.57
N ASN A 198 -7.52 -0.23 -21.63
CA ASN A 198 -8.83 -0.85 -21.63
C ASN A 198 -9.61 -0.56 -20.34
N ASN A 199 -8.95 -0.61 -19.19
CA ASN A 199 -9.60 -0.32 -17.91
C ASN A 199 -10.04 1.16 -17.81
N LEU A 200 -9.18 2.11 -18.23
CA LEU A 200 -9.57 3.52 -18.26
C LEU A 200 -10.71 3.79 -19.25
N ALA A 201 -10.69 3.11 -20.41
CA ALA A 201 -11.78 3.18 -21.38
C ALA A 201 -13.10 2.66 -20.80
N ALA A 202 -13.08 1.53 -20.10
CA ALA A 202 -14.25 0.94 -19.43
C ALA A 202 -14.83 1.85 -18.34
N LEU A 203 -13.97 2.54 -17.59
CA LEU A 203 -14.41 3.55 -16.63
C LEU A 203 -15.15 4.72 -17.32
N TYR A 204 -14.68 5.18 -18.47
CA TYR A 204 -15.37 6.23 -19.23
C TYR A 204 -16.66 5.72 -19.89
N ASP A 205 -16.66 4.50 -20.40
CA ASP A 205 -17.84 3.85 -20.98
C ASP A 205 -18.97 3.70 -19.96
N SER A 206 -18.65 3.25 -18.72
CA SER A 206 -19.63 3.14 -17.63
C SER A 206 -20.23 4.48 -17.19
N GLN A 207 -19.54 5.59 -17.47
CA GLN A 207 -20.02 6.96 -17.27
C GLN A 207 -20.75 7.55 -18.49
N GLY A 208 -20.87 6.82 -19.60
CA GLY A 208 -21.41 7.30 -20.87
C GLY A 208 -20.50 8.27 -21.62
N ARG A 209 -19.22 8.37 -21.24
CA ARG A 209 -18.19 9.24 -21.84
C ARG A 209 -17.54 8.55 -23.05
N TYR A 210 -18.36 8.13 -24.02
CA TYR A 210 -17.91 7.31 -25.16
C TYR A 210 -16.83 7.98 -26.00
N THR A 211 -16.89 9.30 -26.17
CA THR A 211 -15.89 10.09 -26.92
C THR A 211 -14.50 10.03 -26.30
N GLU A 212 -14.41 9.79 -24.99
CA GLU A 212 -13.14 9.63 -24.28
C GLU A 212 -12.72 8.16 -24.20
N ALA A 213 -13.68 7.24 -24.17
CA ALA A 213 -13.44 5.79 -24.13
C ALA A 213 -12.91 5.23 -25.47
N GLU A 214 -13.53 5.62 -26.58
CA GLU A 214 -13.23 5.09 -27.92
C GLU A 214 -11.73 5.14 -28.29
N PRO A 215 -11.03 6.29 -28.21
CA PRO A 215 -9.61 6.33 -28.57
C PRO A 215 -8.74 5.43 -27.68
N LEU A 216 -9.12 5.22 -26.42
CA LEU A 216 -8.41 4.35 -25.49
C LEU A 216 -8.62 2.87 -25.83
N TYR A 217 -9.84 2.47 -26.18
CA TYR A 217 -10.12 1.12 -26.68
C TYR A 217 -9.35 0.82 -27.97
N LEU A 218 -9.35 1.76 -28.92
CA LEU A 218 -8.59 1.62 -30.16
C LEU A 218 -7.08 1.50 -29.90
N GLY A 219 -6.54 2.32 -29.00
CA GLY A 219 -5.13 2.26 -28.61
C GLY A 219 -4.77 0.94 -27.90
N SER A 220 -5.69 0.38 -27.09
CA SER A 220 -5.51 -0.93 -26.48
C SER A 220 -5.48 -2.05 -27.54
N ALA A 221 -6.47 -2.06 -28.45
CA ALA A 221 -6.58 -3.06 -29.51
C ALA A 221 -5.36 -3.06 -30.44
N GLU A 222 -4.84 -1.88 -30.80
CA GLU A 222 -3.63 -1.74 -31.62
C GLU A 222 -2.40 -2.36 -30.95
N LYS A 223 -2.28 -2.25 -29.63
CA LYS A 223 -1.18 -2.85 -28.86
C LYS A 223 -1.29 -4.37 -28.74
N VAL A 224 -2.50 -4.91 -28.65
CA VAL A 224 -2.72 -6.36 -28.62
C VAL A 224 -2.53 -6.98 -30.01
N PHE A 225 -2.83 -6.25 -31.07
CA PHE A 225 -2.74 -6.70 -32.47
C PHE A 225 -1.89 -5.76 -33.33
N PRO A 226 -0.55 -5.71 -33.14
CA PRO A 226 0.34 -4.86 -33.93
C PRO A 226 0.42 -5.38 -35.37
N GLY A 227 -0.48 -4.90 -36.23
CA GLY A 227 -0.59 -5.31 -37.64
C GLY A 227 -2.00 -5.22 -38.24
N GLY A 228 -3.04 -5.01 -37.42
CA GLY A 228 -4.44 -4.96 -37.87
C GLY A 228 -4.86 -3.70 -38.63
N ARG A 229 -4.03 -2.66 -38.67
CA ARG A 229 -4.19 -1.51 -39.58
C ARG A 229 -3.27 -1.67 -40.78
N SER A 230 -3.52 -2.69 -41.57
CA SER A 230 -3.07 -2.72 -42.95
C SER A 230 -4.30 -2.64 -43.86
N GLN A 231 -4.35 -1.51 -44.60
CA GLN A 231 -5.30 -1.06 -45.64
C GLN A 231 -6.46 -0.18 -45.17
#